data_AF-A0AB36E0S8-F1
#
_entry.id   AF-A0AB36E0S8-F1
#
_cell.length_a   1.000
_cell.length_b   1.000
_cell.length_c   1.000
_cell.angle_alpha   90.00
_cell.angle_beta   90.00
_cell.angle_gamma   90.00
#
_symmetry.space_group_name_H-M   'P 1'
#
loop_
_entity.id
_entity.type
_entity.pdbx_description
1 polymer ?
#
loop_
_entity_poly.entity_id
_entity_poly.type
_entity_poly.pdbx_seq_one_letter_code
_entity_poly.pdbx_strand_id
1 'polypeptide(L)'
;MTVQSGFTFEEQARYFAKKLNLPTNSYLDVLGEEHDYFFVVAGANRNEVLLAFREAIDDAIQRGETLENFRKRFDEIVAKTGWDYNGGRNWRTRIIYDTNVYDSYNRGRLQQHLDLADVMPYWEYQHNDNAHPRPLHVQLDGTIRPANDPFWRYYYPIKAYGCHCTVIAHDDDDLKTAGKSVSPPVQIDYEDKLVGVRSGNPRNVRLPKGYDIGFAPHNFENLKAGRTQNIDSLLMQKLTTAEPRFASLLLNDVISQRPQTIAMLNAAMADMVDTVAKEKVARGQMKYVGVISESVIEKLTVLEKAPQSAVIAVRDDDVLHALRDSKQVKGINLSIEFWRQLPEKLRHPTAILLETQQKQPTLLFVYDTEQGKVAIKMDYEIKQQDQLTNKKLKVKVNMVRTASVIADKRQWESLKGFEVLWGSLD
;
A
#
# COMPACT_ATOMS: atom_id res chain seq x y z
N MET A 1 -17.46 -21.33 -26.77
CA MET A 1 -18.24 -20.24 -26.14
C MET A 1 -17.66 -18.94 -26.64
N THR A 2 -18.52 -18.12 -27.22
CA THR A 2 -18.22 -16.87 -27.91
C THR A 2 -17.51 -15.89 -26.97
N VAL A 3 -16.29 -15.48 -27.33
CA VAL A 3 -15.63 -14.32 -26.74
C VAL A 3 -16.47 -13.10 -27.12
N GLN A 4 -17.25 -12.57 -26.19
CA GLN A 4 -17.80 -11.22 -26.35
C GLN A 4 -16.61 -10.27 -26.37
N SER A 5 -16.25 -9.79 -27.56
CA SER A 5 -15.25 -8.74 -27.75
C SER A 5 -15.81 -7.43 -27.22
N GLY A 6 -15.77 -7.25 -25.89
CA GLY A 6 -15.90 -5.93 -25.29
C GLY A 6 -14.63 -5.12 -25.57
N PHE A 7 -14.77 -3.82 -25.82
CA PHE A 7 -13.64 -2.90 -25.86
C PHE A 7 -13.09 -2.80 -24.43
N THR A 8 -12.05 -3.57 -24.11
CA THR A 8 -11.36 -3.46 -22.82
C THR A 8 -10.38 -2.30 -22.88
N PHE A 9 -10.52 -1.34 -21.97
CA PHE A 9 -9.50 -0.32 -21.79
C PHE A 9 -8.29 -0.92 -21.05
N GLU A 10 -7.24 -1.29 -21.79
CA GLU A 10 -6.13 -2.09 -21.27
C GLU A 10 -5.38 -1.42 -20.11
N GLU A 11 -5.17 -0.12 -20.16
CA GLU A 11 -4.46 0.63 -19.13
C GLU A 11 -5.23 0.61 -17.81
N GLN A 12 -6.56 0.71 -17.86
CA GLN A 12 -7.41 0.54 -16.69
C GLN A 12 -7.30 -0.88 -16.13
N ALA A 13 -7.45 -1.90 -16.98
CA ALA A 13 -7.36 -3.31 -16.56
C ALA A 13 -5.99 -3.61 -15.95
N ARG A 14 -4.90 -3.15 -16.57
CA ARG A 14 -3.53 -3.30 -16.09
C ARG A 14 -3.30 -2.57 -14.76
N TYR A 15 -3.89 -1.39 -14.57
CA TYR A 15 -3.80 -0.65 -13.32
C TYR A 15 -4.56 -1.37 -12.19
N PHE A 16 -5.80 -1.80 -12.44
CA PHE A 16 -6.62 -2.49 -11.43
C PHE A 16 -6.04 -3.85 -11.05
N ALA A 17 -5.54 -4.61 -12.03
CA ALA A 17 -4.90 -5.92 -11.80
C ALA A 17 -3.72 -5.86 -10.82
N LYS A 18 -3.02 -4.72 -10.73
CA LYS A 18 -1.88 -4.51 -9.81
C LYS A 18 -2.29 -4.25 -8.36
N LYS A 19 -3.57 -3.95 -8.08
CA LYS A 19 -4.00 -3.67 -6.70
C LYS A 19 -3.94 -4.92 -5.84
N LEU A 20 -3.54 -4.79 -4.57
CA LEU A 20 -3.58 -5.82 -3.53
C LEU A 20 -4.93 -5.76 -2.79
N ASN A 21 -5.43 -6.88 -2.32
CA ASN A 21 -6.66 -6.88 -1.52
C ASN A 21 -6.34 -6.49 -0.09
N LEU A 22 -7.04 -5.50 0.45
CA LEU A 22 -6.93 -5.13 1.85
C LEU A 22 -8.32 -5.07 2.52
N PRO A 23 -8.62 -6.01 3.42
CA PRO A 23 -9.81 -5.94 4.26
C PRO A 23 -9.85 -4.65 5.07
N THR A 24 -10.98 -3.94 5.04
CA THR A 24 -11.17 -2.66 5.75
C THR A 24 -12.54 -2.62 6.40
N ASN A 25 -12.66 -1.89 7.51
CA ASN A 25 -13.95 -1.63 8.16
C ASN A 25 -14.55 -0.31 7.67
N SER A 26 -13.70 0.68 7.43
CA SER A 26 -14.06 2.01 6.96
C SER A 26 -13.20 2.40 5.78
N TYR A 27 -13.75 3.24 4.90
CA TYR A 27 -12.93 3.79 3.82
C TYR A 27 -11.78 4.65 4.39
N LEU A 28 -11.94 5.24 5.59
CA LEU A 28 -10.89 6.02 6.25
C LEU A 28 -9.67 5.17 6.67
N ASP A 29 -9.79 3.84 6.59
CA ASP A 29 -8.70 2.92 6.86
C ASP A 29 -7.67 2.92 5.72
N VAL A 30 -8.01 3.47 4.55
CA VAL A 30 -7.14 3.64 3.39
C VAL A 30 -7.25 5.08 2.86
N LEU A 31 -6.12 5.74 2.61
CA LEU A 31 -6.11 7.17 2.30
C LEU A 31 -5.14 7.51 1.18
N GLY A 32 -5.56 8.44 0.31
CA GLY A 32 -4.69 9.05 -0.69
C GLY A 32 -4.04 8.01 -1.59
N GLU A 33 -2.70 8.02 -1.62
CA GLU A 33 -1.91 7.10 -2.47
C GLU A 33 -2.14 5.63 -2.12
N GLU A 34 -2.57 5.27 -0.91
CA GLU A 34 -2.84 3.86 -0.58
C GLU A 34 -3.97 3.27 -1.46
N HIS A 35 -4.91 4.10 -1.93
CA HIS A 35 -5.92 3.65 -2.90
C HIS A 35 -5.31 3.26 -4.24
N ASP A 36 -4.10 3.73 -4.58
CA ASP A 36 -3.39 3.26 -5.76
C ASP A 36 -2.92 1.81 -5.62
N TYR A 37 -2.67 1.36 -4.40
CA TYR A 37 -2.11 0.05 -4.08
C TYR A 37 -3.17 -0.97 -3.70
N PHE A 38 -4.25 -0.54 -3.05
CA PHE A 38 -5.23 -1.45 -2.46
C PHE A 38 -6.58 -1.40 -3.15
N PHE A 39 -7.11 -2.59 -3.44
CA PHE A 39 -8.52 -2.80 -3.67
C PHE A 39 -9.21 -2.97 -2.31
N VAL A 40 -10.22 -2.15 -2.08
CA VAL A 40 -10.96 -2.11 -0.82
C VAL A 40 -12.44 -1.93 -1.06
N VAL A 41 -13.23 -2.55 -0.19
CA VAL A 41 -14.67 -2.31 -0.06
C VAL A 41 -14.93 -2.10 1.43
N ALA A 42 -15.28 -0.88 1.84
CA ALA A 42 -15.40 -0.53 3.26
C ALA A 42 -16.41 -1.42 4.00
N GLY A 43 -15.98 -2.23 4.96
CA GLY A 43 -16.84 -3.19 5.67
C GLY A 43 -16.87 -4.59 5.06
N ALA A 44 -16.25 -4.82 3.91
CA ALA A 44 -15.92 -6.17 3.42
C ALA A 44 -14.62 -6.63 4.11
N ASN A 45 -14.74 -6.95 5.40
CA ASN A 45 -13.62 -7.31 6.27
C ASN A 45 -13.33 -8.82 6.31
N ARG A 46 -14.02 -9.61 5.48
CA ARG A 46 -13.74 -11.03 5.27
C ARG A 46 -13.27 -11.27 3.85
N ASN A 47 -12.31 -12.17 3.68
CA ASN A 47 -11.60 -12.37 2.43
C ASN A 47 -12.49 -12.90 1.33
N GLU A 48 -13.39 -13.82 1.64
CA GLU A 48 -14.35 -14.37 0.69
C GLU A 48 -15.27 -13.28 0.11
N VAL A 49 -15.61 -12.26 0.91
CA VAL A 49 -16.43 -11.13 0.48
C VAL A 49 -15.63 -10.19 -0.42
N LEU A 50 -14.42 -9.82 0.02
CA LEU A 50 -13.57 -8.88 -0.70
C LEU A 50 -13.10 -9.47 -2.05
N LEU A 51 -12.73 -10.75 -2.08
CA LEU A 51 -12.36 -11.47 -3.30
C LEU A 51 -13.53 -11.52 -4.29
N ALA A 52 -14.73 -11.84 -3.83
CA ALA A 52 -15.90 -11.89 -4.72
C ALA A 52 -16.25 -10.51 -5.29
N PHE A 53 -16.12 -9.43 -4.50
CA PHE A 53 -16.28 -8.08 -5.03
C PHE A 53 -15.18 -7.68 -6.01
N ARG A 54 -13.94 -8.10 -5.74
CA ARG A 54 -12.85 -7.87 -6.69
C ARG A 54 -13.17 -8.51 -8.03
N GLU A 55 -13.54 -9.78 -8.03
CA GLU A 55 -13.89 -10.52 -9.26
C GLU A 55 -15.03 -9.84 -10.01
N ALA A 56 -16.06 -9.37 -9.30
CA ALA A 56 -17.16 -8.63 -9.92
C ALA A 56 -16.72 -7.28 -10.56
N ILE A 57 -15.76 -6.58 -9.96
CA ILE A 57 -15.19 -5.36 -10.54
C ILE A 57 -14.21 -5.68 -11.68
N ASP A 58 -13.40 -6.72 -11.56
CA ASP A 58 -12.54 -7.21 -12.63
C ASP A 58 -13.37 -7.54 -13.88
N ASP A 59 -14.49 -8.26 -13.72
CA ASP A 59 -15.43 -8.54 -14.82
C ASP A 59 -16.04 -7.25 -15.38
N ALA A 60 -16.43 -6.29 -14.53
CA ALA A 60 -16.95 -5.01 -14.98
C ALA A 60 -15.94 -4.22 -15.84
N ILE A 61 -14.67 -4.23 -15.44
CA ILE A 61 -13.58 -3.56 -16.16
C ILE A 61 -13.24 -4.29 -17.46
N GLN A 62 -13.10 -5.62 -17.41
CA GLN A 62 -12.66 -6.40 -18.57
C GLN A 62 -13.73 -6.48 -19.65
N ARG A 63 -15.02 -6.56 -19.26
CA ARG A 63 -16.14 -6.79 -20.20
C ARG A 63 -16.98 -5.55 -20.44
N GLY A 64 -16.67 -4.42 -19.80
CA GLY A 64 -17.50 -3.21 -19.84
C GLY A 64 -18.90 -3.43 -19.29
N GLU A 65 -19.04 -4.23 -18.21
CA GLU A 65 -20.36 -4.49 -17.62
C GLU A 65 -20.96 -3.20 -17.04
N THR A 66 -22.28 -3.05 -17.09
CA THR A 66 -22.99 -1.88 -16.53
C THR A 66 -23.20 -2.00 -15.02
N LEU A 67 -23.53 -0.88 -14.37
CA LEU A 67 -23.93 -0.86 -12.95
C LEU A 67 -25.10 -1.82 -12.65
N GLU A 68 -26.04 -2.01 -13.58
CA GLU A 68 -27.16 -2.95 -13.37
C GLU A 68 -26.72 -4.41 -13.38
N ASN A 69 -25.72 -4.77 -14.19
CA ASN A 69 -25.15 -6.12 -14.17
C ASN A 69 -24.31 -6.34 -12.91
N PHE A 70 -23.51 -5.36 -12.51
CA PHE A 70 -22.78 -5.40 -11.24
C PHE A 70 -23.74 -5.56 -10.05
N ARG A 71 -24.90 -4.90 -10.07
CA ARG A 71 -25.94 -5.03 -9.06
C ARG A 71 -26.49 -6.45 -8.90
N LYS A 72 -26.61 -7.21 -9.99
CA LYS A 72 -27.02 -8.63 -9.93
C LYS A 72 -25.94 -9.46 -9.23
N ARG A 73 -24.68 -9.30 -9.63
CA ARG A 73 -23.54 -9.97 -8.98
C ARG A 73 -23.41 -9.59 -7.51
N PHE A 74 -23.64 -8.32 -7.17
CA PHE A 74 -23.65 -7.84 -5.80
C PHE A 74 -24.66 -8.62 -4.94
N ASP A 75 -25.88 -8.84 -5.44
CA ASP A 75 -26.90 -9.61 -4.71
C ASP A 75 -26.48 -11.07 -4.53
N GLU A 76 -25.90 -11.68 -5.55
CA GLU A 76 -25.36 -13.04 -5.49
C GLU A 76 -24.24 -13.15 -4.44
N ILE A 77 -23.34 -12.16 -4.40
CA ILE A 77 -22.24 -12.10 -3.42
C ILE A 77 -22.81 -11.98 -2.00
N VAL A 78 -23.75 -11.07 -1.77
CA VAL A 78 -24.40 -10.88 -0.47
C VAL A 78 -25.10 -12.16 -0.03
N ALA A 79 -25.89 -12.79 -0.92
CA ALA A 79 -26.61 -14.02 -0.62
C ALA A 79 -25.67 -15.19 -0.32
N LYS A 80 -24.58 -15.34 -1.08
CA LYS A 80 -23.61 -16.45 -0.94
C LYS A 80 -22.75 -16.31 0.31
N THR A 81 -22.32 -15.10 0.63
CA THR A 81 -21.38 -14.85 1.74
C THR A 81 -22.07 -14.51 3.06
N GLY A 82 -23.35 -14.12 3.02
CA GLY A 82 -24.04 -13.57 4.18
C GLY A 82 -23.46 -12.24 4.64
N TRP A 83 -22.85 -11.47 3.73
CA TRP A 83 -22.26 -10.17 4.06
C TRP A 83 -23.33 -9.14 4.37
N ASP A 84 -23.31 -8.64 5.60
CA ASP A 84 -24.17 -7.53 6.03
C ASP A 84 -23.50 -6.18 5.77
N TYR A 85 -24.28 -5.20 5.33
CA TYR A 85 -23.77 -3.88 4.96
C TYR A 85 -24.72 -2.76 5.33
N ASN A 86 -24.14 -1.58 5.59
CA ASN A 86 -24.90 -0.39 5.91
C ASN A 86 -25.34 0.38 4.66
N GLY A 87 -26.56 0.94 4.71
CA GLY A 87 -27.15 1.75 3.65
C GLY A 87 -27.99 0.95 2.66
N GLY A 88 -28.73 1.65 1.79
CA GLY A 88 -29.58 0.99 0.79
C GLY A 88 -28.76 0.36 -0.34
N ARG A 89 -29.20 -0.82 -0.83
CA ARG A 89 -28.60 -1.57 -1.94
C ARG A 89 -28.13 -0.68 -3.09
N ASN A 90 -29.02 0.15 -3.65
CA ASN A 90 -28.73 0.97 -4.83
C ASN A 90 -27.63 2.00 -4.59
N TRP A 91 -27.57 2.56 -3.38
CA TRP A 91 -26.50 3.47 -2.97
C TRP A 91 -25.19 2.70 -2.81
N ARG A 92 -25.24 1.56 -2.09
CA ARG A 92 -24.07 0.75 -1.81
C ARG A 92 -23.40 0.22 -3.07
N THR A 93 -24.17 -0.36 -3.99
CA THR A 93 -23.67 -0.86 -5.27
C THR A 93 -23.05 0.25 -6.09
N ARG A 94 -23.70 1.43 -6.12
CA ARG A 94 -23.22 2.59 -6.88
C ARG A 94 -21.87 3.06 -6.35
N ILE A 95 -21.72 3.21 -5.03
CA ILE A 95 -20.43 3.62 -4.43
C ILE A 95 -19.32 2.62 -4.77
N ILE A 96 -19.56 1.31 -4.58
CA ILE A 96 -18.52 0.30 -4.84
C ILE A 96 -18.12 0.29 -6.31
N TYR A 97 -19.11 0.29 -7.21
CA TYR A 97 -18.90 0.28 -8.65
C TYR A 97 -18.22 1.58 -9.11
N ASP A 98 -18.84 2.74 -8.85
CA ASP A 98 -18.36 4.02 -9.37
C ASP A 98 -16.94 4.32 -8.87
N THR A 99 -16.70 4.12 -7.57
CA THR A 99 -15.39 4.40 -6.99
C THR A 99 -14.31 3.50 -7.58
N ASN A 100 -14.53 2.19 -7.72
CA ASN A 100 -13.46 1.32 -8.22
C ASN A 100 -13.29 1.36 -9.74
N VAL A 101 -14.40 1.43 -10.50
CA VAL A 101 -14.37 1.45 -11.96
C VAL A 101 -13.84 2.80 -12.46
N TYR A 102 -14.37 3.94 -11.99
CA TYR A 102 -13.93 5.24 -12.51
C TYR A 102 -12.58 5.70 -11.93
N ASP A 103 -12.18 5.26 -10.74
CA ASP A 103 -10.81 5.45 -10.24
C ASP A 103 -9.82 4.74 -11.16
N SER A 104 -10.02 3.43 -11.38
CA SER A 104 -9.12 2.66 -12.24
C SER A 104 -9.11 3.18 -13.68
N TYR A 105 -10.26 3.61 -14.21
CA TYR A 105 -10.37 4.21 -15.53
C TYR A 105 -9.53 5.49 -15.62
N ASN A 106 -9.74 6.46 -14.71
CA ASN A 106 -9.00 7.72 -14.75
C ASN A 106 -7.51 7.53 -14.48
N ARG A 107 -7.13 6.50 -13.72
CA ARG A 107 -5.71 6.14 -13.51
C ARG A 107 -5.08 5.54 -14.76
N GLY A 108 -5.79 4.68 -15.48
CA GLY A 108 -5.37 4.20 -16.80
C GLY A 108 -5.25 5.35 -17.81
N ARG A 109 -6.23 6.26 -17.82
CA ARG A 109 -6.23 7.43 -18.71
C ARG A 109 -5.09 8.39 -18.38
N LEU A 110 -4.80 8.59 -17.10
CA LEU A 110 -3.67 9.41 -16.67
C LEU A 110 -2.35 8.86 -17.19
N GLN A 111 -2.15 7.54 -17.17
CA GLN A 111 -0.95 6.95 -17.75
C GLN A 111 -0.83 7.28 -19.24
N GLN A 112 -1.90 7.10 -20.02
CA GLN A 112 -1.89 7.46 -21.45
C GLN A 112 -1.58 8.93 -21.68
N HIS A 113 -2.19 9.82 -20.88
CA HIS A 113 -1.94 11.25 -21.00
C HIS A 113 -0.50 11.63 -20.68
N LEU A 114 0.11 10.98 -19.68
CA LEU A 114 1.51 11.19 -19.35
C LEU A 114 2.43 10.69 -20.46
N ASP A 115 2.13 9.53 -21.06
CA ASP A 115 2.91 8.95 -22.16
C ASP A 115 2.84 9.81 -23.44
N LEU A 116 1.76 10.58 -23.61
CA LEU A 116 1.51 11.46 -24.76
C LEU A 116 1.74 12.94 -24.45
N ALA A 117 2.19 13.31 -23.25
CA ALA A 117 2.24 14.71 -22.80
C ALA A 117 3.12 15.61 -23.68
N ASP A 118 4.11 15.04 -24.38
CA ASP A 118 5.00 15.78 -25.29
C ASP A 118 4.32 16.17 -26.62
N VAL A 119 3.32 15.40 -27.05
CA VAL A 119 2.61 15.60 -28.33
C VAL A 119 1.17 16.08 -28.14
N MET A 120 0.58 15.84 -26.96
CA MET A 120 -0.76 16.28 -26.57
C MET A 120 -0.67 17.07 -25.25
N PRO A 121 -0.02 18.25 -25.26
CA PRO A 121 0.38 18.96 -24.05
C PRO A 121 -0.76 19.69 -23.35
N TYR A 122 -1.95 19.81 -23.97
CA TYR A 122 -3.08 20.55 -23.41
C TYR A 122 -4.15 19.59 -22.94
N TRP A 123 -4.45 19.62 -21.64
CA TRP A 123 -5.47 18.76 -21.05
C TRP A 123 -6.73 19.58 -20.78
N GLU A 124 -7.90 19.02 -21.07
CA GLU A 124 -9.22 19.60 -20.84
C GLU A 124 -9.95 18.77 -19.79
N TYR A 125 -10.43 19.42 -18.72
CA TYR A 125 -11.29 18.78 -17.74
C TYR A 125 -12.70 18.62 -18.32
N GLN A 126 -13.23 17.40 -18.30
CA GLN A 126 -14.56 17.09 -18.79
C GLN A 126 -15.45 16.59 -17.65
N HIS A 127 -16.50 17.34 -17.36
CA HIS A 127 -17.59 16.90 -16.51
C HIS A 127 -18.54 16.01 -17.32
N ASN A 128 -18.88 14.84 -16.76
CA ASN A 128 -19.90 13.98 -17.33
C ASN A 128 -21.20 14.16 -16.56
N ASP A 129 -22.32 14.16 -17.30
CA ASP A 129 -23.65 14.33 -16.74
C ASP A 129 -23.94 13.26 -15.68
N ASN A 130 -24.36 13.72 -14.51
CA ASN A 130 -24.90 12.86 -13.47
C ASN A 130 -26.18 13.50 -12.89
N ALA A 131 -27.00 12.72 -12.18
CA ALA A 131 -28.28 13.22 -11.67
C ALA A 131 -28.12 14.34 -10.61
N HIS A 132 -26.98 14.39 -9.92
CA HIS A 132 -26.72 15.31 -8.82
C HIS A 132 -25.27 15.83 -8.89
N PRO A 133 -24.97 16.74 -9.84
CA PRO A 133 -23.60 17.12 -10.09
C PRO A 133 -23.11 18.06 -8.99
N ARG A 134 -21.82 17.94 -8.66
CA ARG A 134 -21.19 18.84 -7.71
C ARG A 134 -20.95 20.17 -8.43
N PRO A 135 -21.48 21.32 -7.92
CA PRO A 135 -21.33 22.59 -8.62
C PRO A 135 -19.87 22.95 -8.92
N LEU A 136 -18.94 22.63 -8.01
CA LEU A 136 -17.51 22.85 -8.22
C LEU A 136 -16.94 22.02 -9.38
N HIS A 137 -17.43 20.81 -9.64
CA HIS A 137 -16.95 20.00 -10.77
C HIS A 137 -17.54 20.50 -12.09
N VAL A 138 -18.80 20.97 -12.07
CA VAL A 138 -19.43 21.63 -13.23
C VAL A 138 -18.68 22.91 -13.61
N GLN A 139 -18.23 23.69 -12.63
CA GLN A 139 -17.45 24.91 -12.86
C GLN A 139 -16.07 24.65 -13.50
N LEU A 140 -15.53 23.44 -13.36
CA LEU A 140 -14.26 23.05 -13.96
C LEU A 140 -14.42 22.54 -15.39
N ASP A 141 -15.65 22.26 -15.84
CA ASP A 141 -15.91 21.73 -17.18
C ASP A 141 -15.38 22.67 -18.27
N GLY A 142 -14.67 22.10 -19.24
CA GLY A 142 -13.99 22.84 -20.31
C GLY A 142 -12.74 23.59 -19.88
N THR A 143 -12.26 23.43 -18.64
CA THR A 143 -10.99 24.04 -18.20
C THR A 143 -9.82 23.37 -18.92
N ILE A 144 -9.06 24.14 -19.71
CA ILE A 144 -7.90 23.67 -20.47
C ILE A 144 -6.63 24.20 -19.84
N ARG A 145 -5.72 23.31 -19.46
CA ARG A 145 -4.41 23.65 -18.87
C ARG A 145 -3.30 22.78 -19.46
N PRO A 146 -2.05 23.28 -19.54
CA PRO A 146 -0.90 22.46 -19.87
C PRO A 146 -0.78 21.22 -18.97
N ALA A 147 -0.27 20.11 -19.49
CA ALA A 147 -0.12 18.83 -18.79
C ALA A 147 0.73 18.93 -17.50
N ASN A 148 1.72 19.82 -17.49
CA ASN A 148 2.60 20.07 -16.35
C ASN A 148 2.05 21.08 -15.33
N ASP A 149 0.82 21.58 -15.53
CA ASP A 149 0.23 22.56 -14.62
C ASP A 149 -0.09 21.92 -13.25
N PRO A 150 0.27 22.58 -12.13
CA PRO A 150 -0.08 22.12 -10.78
C PRO A 150 -1.58 21.88 -10.57
N PHE A 151 -2.47 22.49 -11.37
CA PHE A 151 -3.91 22.22 -11.38
C PHE A 151 -4.22 20.72 -11.42
N TRP A 152 -3.52 19.93 -12.23
CA TRP A 152 -3.82 18.50 -12.41
C TRP A 152 -3.52 17.67 -11.16
N ARG A 153 -2.53 18.08 -10.35
CA ARG A 153 -2.30 17.53 -9.00
C ARG A 153 -3.57 17.55 -8.19
N TYR A 154 -4.34 18.62 -8.31
CA TYR A 154 -5.54 18.80 -7.53
C TYR A 154 -6.77 18.24 -8.25
N TYR A 155 -6.98 18.52 -9.53
CA TYR A 155 -8.29 18.28 -10.12
C TYR A 155 -8.35 17.12 -11.11
N TYR A 156 -7.24 16.43 -11.42
CA TYR A 156 -7.35 15.23 -12.27
C TYR A 156 -8.27 14.19 -11.60
N PRO A 157 -9.39 13.77 -12.24
CA PRO A 157 -10.38 12.88 -11.62
C PRO A 157 -9.82 11.51 -11.19
N ILE A 158 -10.48 10.78 -10.28
CA ILE A 158 -11.69 11.15 -9.53
C ILE A 158 -11.36 11.86 -8.23
N LYS A 159 -12.16 12.88 -7.86
CA LYS A 159 -11.96 13.68 -6.62
C LYS A 159 -13.13 13.62 -5.63
N ALA A 160 -14.17 12.86 -5.94
CA ALA A 160 -15.32 12.68 -5.06
C ALA A 160 -16.08 11.38 -5.35
N TYR A 161 -16.86 10.91 -4.37
CA TYR A 161 -17.81 9.82 -4.56
C TYR A 161 -18.88 10.20 -5.59
N GLY A 162 -19.15 9.29 -6.53
CA GLY A 162 -20.08 9.51 -7.64
C GLY A 162 -19.56 10.47 -8.72
N CYS A 163 -18.26 10.79 -8.71
CA CYS A 163 -17.62 11.56 -9.78
C CYS A 163 -17.43 10.67 -11.01
N HIS A 164 -17.97 11.11 -12.15
CA HIS A 164 -17.78 10.47 -13.45
C HIS A 164 -16.95 11.33 -14.40
N CYS A 165 -16.35 12.42 -13.91
CA CYS A 165 -15.53 13.32 -14.72
C CYS A 165 -14.29 12.61 -15.29
N THR A 166 -13.77 13.15 -16.38
CA THR A 166 -12.53 12.67 -17.02
C THR A 166 -11.70 13.84 -17.57
N VAL A 167 -10.63 13.52 -18.28
CA VAL A 167 -9.77 14.49 -18.96
C VAL A 167 -9.62 14.05 -20.42
N ILE A 168 -9.56 15.03 -21.32
CA ILE A 168 -9.20 14.83 -22.73
C ILE A 168 -7.87 15.55 -22.97
N ALA A 169 -6.97 14.94 -23.72
CA ALA A 169 -5.71 15.58 -24.14
C ALA A 169 -5.84 16.07 -25.59
N HIS A 170 -5.25 17.23 -25.87
CA HIS A 170 -5.30 17.97 -27.11
C HIS A 170 -3.90 18.43 -27.51
N ASP A 171 -3.68 18.56 -28.81
CA ASP A 171 -2.56 19.30 -29.38
C ASP A 171 -2.99 20.73 -29.82
N ASP A 172 -2.05 21.50 -30.39
CA ASP A 172 -2.32 22.86 -30.88
C ASP A 172 -3.38 22.89 -32.01
N ASP A 173 -3.38 21.88 -32.89
CA ASP A 173 -4.30 21.80 -34.03
C ASP A 173 -5.72 21.45 -33.57
N ASP A 174 -5.87 20.57 -32.57
CA ASP A 174 -7.12 20.26 -31.89
C ASP A 174 -7.73 21.52 -31.28
N LEU A 175 -6.93 22.28 -30.51
CA LEU A 175 -7.41 23.52 -29.89
C LEU A 175 -7.84 24.55 -30.94
N LYS A 176 -7.03 24.73 -31.99
CA LYS A 176 -7.33 25.66 -33.09
C LYS A 176 -8.60 25.27 -33.84
N THR A 177 -8.76 23.98 -34.13
CA THR A 177 -9.93 23.44 -34.84
C THR A 177 -11.20 23.58 -34.00
N ALA A 178 -11.10 23.32 -32.70
CA ALA A 178 -12.20 23.46 -31.75
C ALA A 178 -12.49 24.92 -31.35
N GLY A 179 -11.66 25.88 -31.76
CA GLY A 179 -11.78 27.28 -31.34
C GLY A 179 -11.58 27.48 -29.83
N LYS A 180 -10.80 26.59 -29.19
CA LYS A 180 -10.52 26.57 -27.76
C LYS A 180 -9.15 27.18 -27.46
N SER A 181 -8.97 27.66 -26.23
CA SER A 181 -7.70 28.22 -25.76
C SER A 181 -7.45 27.83 -24.31
N VAL A 182 -6.18 27.84 -23.91
CA VAL A 182 -5.77 27.60 -22.52
C VAL A 182 -6.51 28.57 -21.57
N SER A 183 -7.15 28.01 -20.54
CA SER A 183 -7.90 28.76 -19.53
C SER A 183 -6.96 29.47 -18.55
N PRO A 184 -7.38 30.54 -17.86
CA PRO A 184 -6.58 31.16 -16.81
C PRO A 184 -6.24 30.19 -15.66
N PRO A 185 -5.17 30.44 -14.87
CA PRO A 185 -4.86 29.65 -13.68
C PRO A 185 -6.02 29.64 -12.68
N VAL A 186 -6.31 28.47 -12.11
CA VAL A 186 -7.35 28.31 -11.08
C VAL A 186 -6.70 28.31 -9.70
N GLN A 187 -7.21 29.14 -8.79
CA GLN A 187 -6.77 29.17 -7.41
C GLN A 187 -7.22 27.91 -6.65
N ILE A 188 -6.30 27.28 -5.92
CA ILE A 188 -6.60 26.12 -5.08
C ILE A 188 -7.08 26.61 -3.71
N ASP A 189 -8.40 26.60 -3.52
CA ASP A 189 -9.03 26.90 -2.24
C ASP A 189 -9.13 25.65 -1.36
N TYR A 190 -9.05 25.86 -0.05
CA TYR A 190 -9.17 24.80 0.96
C TYR A 190 -10.40 25.01 1.85
N GLU A 191 -10.94 23.90 2.36
CA GLU A 191 -12.00 23.86 3.35
C GLU A 191 -11.68 22.82 4.44
N ASP A 192 -12.16 23.05 5.66
CA ASP A 192 -12.08 22.09 6.74
C ASP A 192 -13.35 21.21 6.74
N LYS A 193 -13.17 19.89 6.72
CA LYS A 193 -14.26 18.91 6.85
C LYS A 193 -14.13 18.10 8.12
N LEU A 194 -15.24 18.00 8.85
CA LEU A 194 -15.38 17.06 9.97
C LEU A 194 -15.64 15.66 9.42
N VAL A 195 -14.75 14.72 9.74
CA VAL A 195 -14.78 13.34 9.25
C VAL A 195 -14.75 12.36 10.42
N GLY A 196 -15.07 11.09 10.18
CA GLY A 196 -14.98 10.05 11.21
C GLY A 196 -16.09 10.07 12.28
N VAL A 197 -17.10 10.93 12.11
CA VAL A 197 -18.25 11.02 13.03
C VAL A 197 -18.98 9.68 13.15
N ARG A 198 -19.26 9.03 12.01
CA ARG A 198 -19.95 7.73 11.98
C ARG A 198 -19.09 6.57 12.45
N SER A 199 -17.77 6.72 12.43
CA SER A 199 -16.82 5.72 12.91
C SER A 199 -16.37 5.96 14.36
N GLY A 200 -17.01 6.89 15.07
CA GLY A 200 -16.72 7.19 16.48
C GLY A 200 -15.39 7.89 16.74
N ASN A 201 -14.71 8.40 15.71
CA ASN A 201 -13.45 9.12 15.83
C ASN A 201 -13.48 10.44 15.02
N PRO A 202 -14.26 11.44 15.47
CA PRO A 202 -14.43 12.69 14.75
C PRO A 202 -13.12 13.51 14.74
N ARG A 203 -12.73 14.00 13.57
CA ARG A 203 -11.55 14.87 13.38
C ARG A 203 -11.77 15.85 12.24
N ASN A 204 -11.22 17.05 12.33
CA ASN A 204 -11.20 18.02 11.23
C ASN A 204 -10.01 17.75 10.31
N VAL A 205 -10.26 17.74 9.01
CA VAL A 205 -9.24 17.57 7.97
C VAL A 205 -9.38 18.71 6.97
N ARG A 206 -8.25 19.38 6.69
CA ARG A 206 -8.15 20.44 5.69
C ARG A 206 -7.91 19.84 4.31
N LEU A 207 -8.80 20.13 3.36
CA LEU A 207 -8.81 19.53 2.02
C LEU A 207 -9.09 20.61 0.97
N PRO A 208 -8.68 20.44 -0.30
CA PRO A 208 -9.13 21.33 -1.36
C PRO A 208 -10.65 21.29 -1.52
N LYS A 209 -11.26 22.43 -1.88
CA LYS A 209 -12.72 22.50 -2.09
C LYS A 209 -13.16 21.53 -3.19
N GLY A 210 -14.32 20.90 -3.01
CA GLY A 210 -14.90 19.98 -3.99
C GLY A 210 -14.38 18.54 -3.90
N TYR A 211 -13.57 18.24 -2.89
CA TYR A 211 -13.04 16.90 -2.64
C TYR A 211 -13.85 16.15 -1.61
N ASP A 212 -13.96 14.84 -1.78
CA ASP A 212 -14.20 13.97 -0.63
C ASP A 212 -12.86 13.50 -0.05
N ILE A 213 -12.83 13.37 1.27
CA ILE A 213 -11.71 12.73 1.96
C ILE A 213 -11.54 11.31 1.44
N GLY A 214 -10.28 10.91 1.20
CA GLY A 214 -9.91 9.68 0.50
C GLY A 214 -9.31 9.96 -0.88
N PHE A 215 -9.79 11.00 -1.58
CA PHE A 215 -9.30 11.38 -2.91
C PHE A 215 -8.23 12.49 -2.84
N ALA A 216 -7.12 12.22 -2.14
CA ALA A 216 -6.04 13.20 -1.97
C ALA A 216 -5.52 13.74 -3.32
N PRO A 217 -4.89 14.93 -3.34
CA PRO A 217 -4.18 15.41 -4.52
C PRO A 217 -3.18 14.35 -5.01
N HIS A 218 -3.12 14.17 -6.33
CA HIS A 218 -2.22 13.21 -6.95
C HIS A 218 -0.77 13.62 -6.74
N ASN A 219 0.10 12.67 -6.44
CA ASN A 219 1.52 12.92 -6.45
C ASN A 219 2.12 12.45 -7.77
N PHE A 220 2.20 13.38 -8.73
CA PHE A 220 2.70 13.11 -10.08
C PHE A 220 4.17 12.67 -10.10
N GLU A 221 4.98 13.06 -9.11
CA GLU A 221 6.35 12.57 -8.95
C GLU A 221 6.37 11.07 -8.58
N ASN A 222 5.43 10.62 -7.75
CA ASN A 222 5.30 9.22 -7.36
C ASN A 222 4.71 8.33 -8.48
N LEU A 223 4.03 8.89 -9.48
CA LEU A 223 3.57 8.13 -10.65
C LEU A 223 4.74 7.68 -11.53
N LYS A 224 5.84 8.46 -11.53
CA LYS A 224 7.12 8.07 -12.16
C LYS A 224 7.96 7.19 -11.25
N ALA A 225 7.83 7.33 -9.92
CA ALA A 225 8.46 6.42 -8.97
C ALA A 225 7.83 5.02 -9.07
N GLY A 226 8.66 3.97 -9.08
CA GLY A 226 8.16 2.61 -9.12
C GLY A 226 7.24 2.31 -7.92
N ARG A 227 6.11 1.63 -8.17
CA ARG A 227 5.14 1.15 -7.14
C ARG A 227 5.79 0.33 -6.00
N THR A 228 7.05 -0.07 -6.14
CA THR A 228 7.75 -0.85 -5.14
C THR A 228 8.34 0.02 -4.02
N GLN A 229 8.64 1.30 -4.24
CA GLN A 229 9.47 2.04 -3.30
C GLN A 229 8.84 2.23 -1.92
N ASN A 230 7.52 2.43 -1.81
CA ASN A 230 6.85 2.71 -0.53
C ASN A 230 5.87 1.60 -0.08
N ILE A 231 5.84 0.47 -0.79
CA ILE A 231 4.88 -0.61 -0.54
C ILE A 231 4.95 -1.13 0.90
N ASP A 232 6.14 -1.18 1.48
CA ASP A 232 6.36 -1.62 2.85
C ASP A 232 5.62 -0.75 3.87
N SER A 233 5.75 0.58 3.73
CA SER A 233 5.09 1.53 4.62
C SER A 233 3.58 1.50 4.43
N LEU A 234 3.12 1.42 3.19
CA LEU A 234 1.68 1.35 2.88
C LEU A 234 1.01 0.09 3.46
N LEU A 235 1.73 -1.04 3.50
CA LEU A 235 1.21 -2.31 4.05
C LEU A 235 1.31 -2.39 5.57
N MET A 236 2.45 -1.99 6.15
CA MET A 236 2.80 -2.35 7.52
C MET A 236 2.81 -1.19 8.51
N GLN A 237 2.86 0.07 8.04
CA GLN A 237 2.90 1.21 8.95
C GLN A 237 1.66 1.31 9.85
N LYS A 238 0.48 0.92 9.33
CA LYS A 238 -0.77 0.88 10.11
C LYS A 238 -0.85 -0.33 11.04
N LEU A 239 -0.10 -1.38 10.73
CA LEU A 239 0.00 -2.57 11.55
C LEU A 239 0.87 -2.37 12.79
N THR A 240 1.63 -1.27 12.87
CA THR A 240 2.49 -0.99 14.04
C THR A 240 1.69 -0.73 15.32
N THR A 241 0.43 -0.33 15.20
CA THR A 241 -0.48 -0.08 16.34
C THR A 241 -1.65 -1.05 16.40
N ALA A 242 -1.69 -2.04 15.50
CA ALA A 242 -2.71 -3.09 15.51
C ALA A 242 -2.36 -4.18 16.53
N GLU A 243 -3.35 -4.96 16.94
CA GLU A 243 -3.11 -6.14 17.77
C GLU A 243 -2.14 -7.10 17.03
N PRO A 244 -1.06 -7.58 17.67
CA PRO A 244 0.01 -8.31 16.99
C PRO A 244 -0.45 -9.53 16.19
N ARG A 245 -1.34 -10.35 16.74
CA ARG A 245 -1.84 -11.55 16.05
C ARG A 245 -2.62 -11.17 14.79
N PHE A 246 -3.49 -10.17 14.90
CA PHE A 246 -4.22 -9.62 13.76
C PHE A 246 -3.29 -9.06 12.68
N ALA A 247 -2.27 -8.29 13.06
CA ALA A 247 -1.27 -7.77 12.12
C ALA A 247 -0.54 -8.89 11.36
N SER A 248 -0.17 -9.97 12.06
CA SER A 248 0.48 -11.14 11.48
C SER A 248 -0.41 -11.84 10.45
N LEU A 249 -1.66 -12.11 10.83
CA LEU A 249 -2.66 -12.74 9.97
C LEU A 249 -2.96 -11.89 8.74
N LEU A 250 -3.16 -10.58 8.90
CA LEU A 250 -3.48 -9.69 7.79
C LEU A 250 -2.36 -9.67 6.74
N LEU A 251 -1.10 -9.51 7.15
CA LEU A 251 0.00 -9.47 6.18
C LEU A 251 0.18 -10.83 5.47
N ASN A 252 0.06 -11.94 6.21
CA ASN A 252 0.14 -13.28 5.62
C ASN A 252 -0.97 -13.54 4.61
N ASP A 253 -2.18 -13.05 4.88
CA ASP A 253 -3.30 -13.15 3.95
C ASP A 253 -3.06 -12.33 2.68
N VAL A 254 -2.62 -11.07 2.81
CA VAL A 254 -2.26 -10.22 1.66
C VAL A 254 -1.19 -10.89 0.79
N ILE A 255 -0.16 -11.48 1.40
CA ILE A 255 0.91 -12.18 0.69
C ILE A 255 0.38 -13.47 0.04
N SER A 256 -0.47 -14.23 0.72
CA SER A 256 -1.01 -15.50 0.21
C SER A 256 -1.94 -15.29 -1.00
N GLN A 257 -2.76 -14.24 -0.97
CA GLN A 257 -3.62 -13.87 -2.10
C GLN A 257 -2.85 -13.28 -3.26
N ARG A 258 -1.69 -12.65 -2.99
CA ARG A 258 -0.83 -12.01 -3.99
C ARG A 258 0.64 -12.31 -3.69
N PRO A 259 1.19 -13.45 -4.18
CA PRO A 259 2.59 -13.81 -3.95
C PRO A 259 3.58 -12.74 -4.46
N GLN A 260 3.19 -11.95 -5.46
CA GLN A 260 3.98 -10.80 -5.95
C GLN A 260 4.26 -9.75 -4.87
N THR A 261 3.45 -9.67 -3.80
CA THR A 261 3.66 -8.76 -2.67
C THR A 261 5.05 -8.92 -2.08
N ILE A 262 5.54 -10.16 -1.93
CA ILE A 262 6.86 -10.39 -1.34
C ILE A 262 8.00 -9.95 -2.27
N ALA A 263 7.82 -10.12 -3.59
CA ALA A 263 8.76 -9.60 -4.57
C ALA A 263 8.80 -8.06 -4.55
N MET A 264 7.66 -7.41 -4.35
CA MET A 264 7.61 -5.94 -4.19
C MET A 264 8.32 -5.47 -2.92
N LEU A 265 8.14 -6.19 -1.80
CA LEU A 265 8.85 -5.90 -0.54
C LEU A 265 10.36 -6.12 -0.68
N ASN A 266 10.79 -7.21 -1.33
CA ASN A 266 12.20 -7.44 -1.63
C ASN A 266 12.78 -6.35 -2.53
N ALA A 267 12.04 -5.89 -3.55
CA ALA A 267 12.48 -4.79 -4.40
C ALA A 267 12.64 -3.48 -3.62
N ALA A 268 11.70 -3.18 -2.71
CA ALA A 268 11.79 -2.01 -1.82
C ALA A 268 13.01 -2.08 -0.89
N MET A 269 13.30 -3.27 -0.36
CA MET A 269 14.46 -3.51 0.49
C MET A 269 15.77 -3.45 -0.30
N ALA A 270 15.80 -4.03 -1.50
CA ALA A 270 16.95 -4.02 -2.38
C ALA A 270 17.36 -2.60 -2.78
N ASP A 271 16.39 -1.72 -3.08
CA ASP A 271 16.65 -0.30 -3.38
C ASP A 271 17.37 0.42 -2.24
N MET A 272 16.94 0.20 -0.99
CA MET A 272 17.63 0.73 0.20
C MET A 272 19.03 0.15 0.32
N VAL A 273 19.18 -1.17 0.20
CA VAL A 273 20.47 -1.87 0.32
C VAL A 273 21.46 -1.37 -0.72
N ASP A 274 21.02 -1.21 -1.97
CA ASP A 274 21.86 -0.78 -3.08
C ASP A 274 22.28 0.67 -2.93
N THR A 275 21.36 1.54 -2.48
CA THR A 275 21.66 2.93 -2.16
C THR A 275 22.72 3.02 -1.05
N VAL A 276 22.53 2.28 0.04
CA VAL A 276 23.46 2.26 1.18
C VAL A 276 24.82 1.67 0.78
N ALA A 277 24.85 0.59 0.00
CA ALA A 277 26.08 -0.04 -0.45
C ALA A 277 26.88 0.86 -1.42
N LYS A 278 26.18 1.57 -2.31
CA LYS A 278 26.78 2.49 -3.28
C LYS A 278 27.28 3.77 -2.63
N GLU A 279 26.44 4.41 -1.82
CA GLU A 279 26.73 5.74 -1.24
C GLU A 279 27.52 5.67 0.07
N LYS A 280 27.49 4.52 0.76
CA LYS A 280 28.10 4.31 2.08
C LYS A 280 27.64 5.31 3.15
N VAL A 281 26.42 5.84 2.99
CA VAL A 281 25.80 6.81 3.91
C VAL A 281 24.40 6.32 4.28
N ALA A 282 24.07 6.45 5.57
CA ALA A 282 22.72 6.26 6.07
C ALA A 282 22.04 7.63 6.16
N ARG A 283 20.76 7.69 5.77
CA ARG A 283 19.92 8.89 5.74
C ARG A 283 18.83 8.84 6.82
N GLY A 284 18.88 7.86 7.72
CA GLY A 284 17.89 7.66 8.78
C GLY A 284 16.56 7.10 8.24
N GLN A 285 16.57 6.48 7.07
CA GLN A 285 15.42 5.83 6.48
C GLN A 285 15.13 4.49 7.16
N MET A 286 13.86 4.11 7.15
CA MET A 286 13.38 2.86 7.73
C MET A 286 12.51 2.13 6.71
N LYS A 287 12.64 0.81 6.67
CA LYS A 287 11.76 -0.09 5.92
C LYS A 287 11.09 -1.07 6.86
N TYR A 288 9.83 -1.39 6.56
CA TYR A 288 9.14 -2.50 7.20
C TYR A 288 9.40 -3.77 6.38
N VAL A 289 9.92 -4.82 7.00
CA VAL A 289 10.43 -6.00 6.29
C VAL A 289 9.63 -7.27 6.59
N GLY A 290 8.62 -7.19 7.46
CA GLY A 290 7.73 -8.31 7.71
C GLY A 290 7.00 -8.18 9.04
N VAL A 291 6.45 -9.30 9.49
CA VAL A 291 5.80 -9.44 10.80
C VAL A 291 6.26 -10.73 11.47
N ILE A 292 6.27 -10.75 12.80
CA ILE A 292 6.44 -11.98 13.57
C ILE A 292 5.25 -12.89 13.28
N SER A 293 5.49 -14.18 13.04
CA SER A 293 4.43 -15.14 12.72
C SER A 293 3.48 -15.36 13.89
N GLU A 294 2.21 -15.65 13.59
CA GLU A 294 1.17 -15.94 14.60
C GLU A 294 1.64 -17.02 15.60
N SER A 295 2.17 -18.14 15.10
CA SER A 295 2.66 -19.23 15.96
C SER A 295 3.74 -18.80 16.97
N VAL A 296 4.62 -17.87 16.57
CA VAL A 296 5.66 -17.32 17.45
C VAL A 296 5.03 -16.36 18.47
N ILE A 297 4.07 -15.53 18.05
CA ILE A 297 3.33 -14.63 18.94
C ILE A 297 2.56 -15.43 20.00
N GLU A 298 1.90 -16.53 19.62
CA GLU A 298 1.18 -17.41 20.56
C GLU A 298 2.11 -17.97 21.62
N LYS A 299 3.28 -18.51 21.23
CA LYS A 299 4.27 -18.99 22.20
C LYS A 299 4.81 -17.88 23.09
N LEU A 300 5.12 -16.72 22.53
CA LEU A 300 5.56 -15.56 23.31
C LEU A 300 4.49 -15.08 24.30
N THR A 301 3.21 -15.20 23.95
CA THR A 301 2.09 -14.88 24.83
C THR A 301 2.04 -15.83 26.03
N VAL A 302 2.22 -17.13 25.80
CA VAL A 302 2.32 -18.13 26.89
C VAL A 302 3.51 -17.85 27.80
N LEU A 303 4.61 -17.34 27.26
CA LEU A 303 5.80 -16.94 28.01
C LEU A 303 5.69 -15.55 28.67
N GLU A 304 4.53 -14.89 28.62
CA GLU A 304 4.30 -13.52 29.10
C GLU A 304 5.27 -12.49 28.50
N LYS A 305 5.69 -12.72 27.26
CA LYS A 305 6.67 -11.92 26.51
C LYS A 305 6.14 -11.53 25.12
N ALA A 306 4.82 -11.48 24.95
CA ALA A 306 4.20 -11.02 23.71
C ALA A 306 4.68 -9.60 23.35
N PRO A 307 5.09 -9.34 22.09
CA PRO A 307 5.47 -8.00 21.67
C PRO A 307 4.24 -7.08 21.59
N GLN A 308 4.44 -5.77 21.69
CA GLN A 308 3.36 -4.79 21.50
C GLN A 308 2.95 -4.61 20.03
N SER A 309 3.80 -5.06 19.10
CA SER A 309 3.58 -5.01 17.66
C SER A 309 4.18 -6.25 17.02
N ALA A 310 3.55 -6.79 15.98
CA ALA A 310 4.16 -7.86 15.19
C ALA A 310 5.16 -7.32 14.16
N VAL A 311 5.11 -6.03 13.83
CA VAL A 311 5.86 -5.46 12.69
C VAL A 311 7.36 -5.51 12.94
N ILE A 312 8.09 -5.99 11.93
CA ILE A 312 9.54 -6.04 11.88
C ILE A 312 10.03 -4.92 10.95
N ALA A 313 10.98 -4.12 11.42
CA ALA A 313 11.56 -3.01 10.67
C ALA A 313 13.09 -3.09 10.65
N VAL A 314 13.70 -2.39 9.69
CA VAL A 314 15.14 -2.22 9.56
C VAL A 314 15.45 -0.76 9.23
N ARG A 315 16.58 -0.25 9.74
CA ARG A 315 17.10 1.08 9.36
C ARG A 315 18.25 0.95 8.38
N ASP A 316 18.39 1.94 7.53
CA ASP A 316 19.57 2.09 6.68
C ASP A 316 20.88 2.16 7.49
N ASP A 317 20.86 2.71 8.70
CA ASP A 317 22.00 2.67 9.65
C ASP A 317 22.42 1.23 9.99
N ASP A 318 21.45 0.33 10.21
CA ASP A 318 21.69 -1.07 10.57
C ASP A 318 22.22 -1.85 9.34
N VAL A 319 21.68 -1.55 8.16
CA VAL A 319 22.19 -2.06 6.86
C VAL A 319 23.61 -1.56 6.63
N LEU A 320 23.88 -0.27 6.78
CA LEU A 320 25.21 0.33 6.59
C LEU A 320 26.23 -0.32 7.53
N HIS A 321 25.85 -0.51 8.79
CA HIS A 321 26.70 -1.16 9.79
C HIS A 321 26.98 -2.64 9.47
N ALA A 322 26.05 -3.32 8.78
CA ALA A 322 26.22 -4.69 8.31
C ALA A 322 27.05 -4.78 7.01
N LEU A 323 26.93 -3.80 6.12
CA LEU A 323 27.59 -3.82 4.81
C LEU A 323 28.96 -3.13 4.79
N ARG A 324 29.50 -2.71 5.95
CA ARG A 324 30.86 -2.14 6.02
C ARG A 324 31.90 -3.08 5.45
N ASP A 325 32.78 -2.55 4.59
CA ASP A 325 33.88 -3.27 3.93
C ASP A 325 34.69 -4.13 4.91
N SER A 326 35.02 -3.58 6.09
CA SER A 326 35.81 -4.28 7.11
C SER A 326 35.15 -5.54 7.68
N LYS A 327 33.81 -5.64 7.64
CA LYS A 327 33.07 -6.82 8.09
C LYS A 327 32.77 -7.79 6.96
N GLN A 328 32.56 -7.27 5.75
CA GLN A 328 32.38 -8.08 4.55
C GLN A 328 33.66 -8.85 4.22
N VAL A 329 34.83 -8.20 4.26
CA VAL A 329 36.14 -8.84 4.06
C VAL A 329 36.39 -9.96 5.08
N LYS A 330 35.88 -9.81 6.30
CA LYS A 330 36.04 -10.82 7.37
C LYS A 330 34.98 -11.93 7.32
N GLY A 331 34.02 -11.88 6.40
CA GLY A 331 32.93 -12.86 6.31
C GLY A 331 32.04 -12.94 7.56
N ILE A 332 31.99 -11.86 8.36
CA ILE A 332 31.26 -11.86 9.64
C ILE A 332 29.75 -11.70 9.42
N ASN A 333 29.37 -10.96 8.38
CA ASN A 333 27.98 -10.63 8.11
C ASN A 333 27.44 -11.41 6.93
N LEU A 334 26.11 -11.60 6.92
CA LEU A 334 25.42 -12.18 5.78
C LEU A 334 25.59 -11.30 4.53
N SER A 335 25.51 -11.95 3.37
CA SER A 335 25.79 -11.34 2.07
C SER A 335 24.85 -10.17 1.76
N ILE A 336 25.27 -9.30 0.85
CA ILE A 336 24.40 -8.21 0.35
C ILE A 336 23.09 -8.75 -0.23
N GLU A 337 23.13 -9.91 -0.90
CA GLU A 337 21.96 -10.57 -1.47
C GLU A 337 20.97 -11.05 -0.39
N PHE A 338 21.48 -11.52 0.76
CA PHE A 338 20.62 -11.84 1.89
C PHE A 338 19.85 -10.62 2.39
N TRP A 339 20.52 -9.47 2.49
CA TRP A 339 19.88 -8.22 2.91
C TRP A 339 18.84 -7.72 1.90
N ARG A 340 19.11 -7.85 0.58
CA ARG A 340 18.13 -7.53 -0.47
C ARG A 340 16.87 -8.38 -0.37
N GLN A 341 17.01 -9.65 0.01
CA GLN A 341 15.91 -10.61 0.16
C GLN A 341 15.39 -10.72 1.59
N LEU A 342 15.74 -9.79 2.48
CA LEU A 342 15.41 -9.90 3.91
C LEU A 342 13.91 -10.16 4.18
N PRO A 343 12.95 -9.51 3.50
CA PRO A 343 11.53 -9.83 3.69
C PRO A 343 11.17 -11.29 3.42
N GLU A 344 11.69 -11.88 2.34
CA GLU A 344 11.48 -13.30 2.05
C GLU A 344 12.21 -14.19 3.05
N LYS A 345 13.45 -13.85 3.42
CA LYS A 345 14.24 -14.63 4.39
C LYS A 345 13.53 -14.74 5.74
N LEU A 346 12.94 -13.65 6.24
CA LEU A 346 12.21 -13.65 7.51
C LEU A 346 11.00 -14.58 7.54
N ARG A 347 10.46 -14.98 6.37
CA ARG A 347 9.36 -15.95 6.27
C ARG A 347 9.83 -17.40 6.28
N HIS A 348 11.11 -17.63 5.99
CA HIS A 348 11.69 -18.96 5.81
C HIS A 348 12.96 -19.17 6.66
N PRO A 349 12.93 -18.93 7.99
CA PRO A 349 14.02 -19.38 8.86
C PRO A 349 14.01 -20.91 9.00
N THR A 350 15.11 -21.48 9.49
CA THR A 350 15.14 -22.85 10.02
C THR A 350 14.54 -22.89 11.42
N ALA A 351 14.89 -21.92 12.25
CA ALA A 351 14.39 -21.79 13.62
C ALA A 351 14.27 -20.33 14.05
N ILE A 352 13.37 -20.07 15.01
CA ILE A 352 13.24 -18.79 15.70
C ILE A 352 13.42 -19.04 17.18
N LEU A 353 14.41 -18.36 17.78
CA LEU A 353 14.79 -18.52 19.19
C LEU A 353 14.56 -17.23 19.97
N LEU A 354 14.33 -17.35 21.27
CA LEU A 354 14.23 -16.22 22.20
C LEU A 354 15.46 -16.11 23.10
N GLU A 355 16.17 -15.00 22.98
CA GLU A 355 17.26 -14.61 23.87
C GLU A 355 16.76 -13.56 24.87
N THR A 356 16.72 -13.91 26.16
CA THR A 356 16.20 -13.03 27.23
C THR A 356 17.28 -12.42 28.11
N GLN A 357 18.56 -12.75 27.89
CA GLN A 357 19.67 -12.30 28.73
C GLN A 357 20.04 -10.83 28.49
N GLN A 358 19.62 -10.26 27.36
CA GLN A 358 19.85 -8.86 27.03
C GLN A 358 18.80 -7.94 27.67
N LYS A 359 19.12 -6.65 27.78
CA LYS A 359 18.21 -5.60 28.29
C LYS A 359 16.86 -5.57 27.56
N GLN A 360 16.85 -5.92 26.27
CA GLN A 360 15.64 -6.10 25.47
C GLN A 360 15.61 -7.54 24.96
N PRO A 361 14.48 -8.26 25.12
CA PRO A 361 14.30 -9.57 24.49
C PRO A 361 14.62 -9.51 22.99
N THR A 362 15.37 -10.49 22.52
CA THR A 362 15.83 -10.55 21.13
C THR A 362 15.39 -11.86 20.51
N LEU A 363 14.76 -11.77 19.33
CA LEU A 363 14.45 -12.93 18.50
C LEU A 363 15.63 -13.21 17.58
N LEU A 364 16.07 -14.46 17.55
CA LEU A 364 17.11 -14.93 16.66
C LEU A 364 16.48 -15.81 15.58
N PHE A 365 16.49 -15.33 14.35
CA PHE A 365 16.07 -16.08 13.17
C PHE A 365 17.32 -16.78 12.63
N VAL A 366 17.34 -18.11 12.66
CA VAL A 366 18.49 -18.94 12.29
C VAL A 366 18.27 -19.56 10.92
N TYR A 367 19.34 -19.65 10.13
CA TYR A 367 19.33 -20.12 8.75
C TYR A 367 20.47 -21.13 8.52
N ASP A 368 20.11 -22.36 8.18
CA ASP A 368 21.08 -23.43 7.92
C ASP A 368 21.80 -23.21 6.58
N THR A 369 21.06 -22.82 5.55
CA THR A 369 21.61 -22.64 4.20
C THR A 369 22.73 -21.60 4.18
N GLU A 370 22.52 -20.47 4.86
CA GLU A 370 23.50 -19.39 4.97
C GLU A 370 24.47 -19.58 6.14
N GLN A 371 24.25 -20.59 6.99
CA GLN A 371 24.98 -20.78 8.25
C GLN A 371 25.00 -19.48 9.06
N GLY A 372 23.84 -18.87 9.28
CA GLY A 372 23.74 -17.51 9.81
C GLY A 372 22.52 -17.25 10.66
N LYS A 373 22.51 -16.07 11.28
CA LYS A 373 21.39 -15.60 12.10
C LYS A 373 21.10 -14.11 11.92
N VAL A 374 19.82 -13.76 12.05
CA VAL A 374 19.33 -12.39 12.11
C VAL A 374 18.83 -12.12 13.53
N ALA A 375 19.33 -11.06 14.15
CA ALA A 375 18.92 -10.63 15.48
C ALA A 375 17.92 -9.48 15.40
N ILE A 376 16.74 -9.68 15.99
CA ILE A 376 15.62 -8.74 15.98
C ILE A 376 15.30 -8.36 17.43
N LYS A 377 15.56 -7.10 17.79
CA LYS A 377 15.23 -6.57 19.12
C LYS A 377 13.75 -6.25 19.20
N MET A 378 13.06 -6.84 20.17
CA MET A 378 11.63 -6.62 20.35
C MET A 378 11.33 -5.26 20.96
N ASP A 379 10.14 -4.72 20.65
CA ASP A 379 9.57 -3.54 21.30
C ASP A 379 10.46 -2.29 21.28
N TYR A 380 11.13 -2.05 20.16
CA TYR A 380 11.96 -0.87 19.93
C TYR A 380 11.10 0.35 19.64
N GLU A 381 11.26 1.42 20.43
CA GLU A 381 10.50 2.67 20.26
C GLU A 381 11.01 3.47 19.05
N ILE A 382 10.08 3.86 18.17
CA ILE A 382 10.32 4.73 17.03
C ILE A 382 9.34 5.91 17.04
N LYS A 383 9.71 6.99 16.35
CA LYS A 383 8.81 8.12 16.08
C LYS A 383 8.26 7.96 14.66
N GLN A 384 6.96 7.74 14.54
CA GLN A 384 6.25 7.59 13.29
C GLN A 384 5.37 8.82 13.05
N GLN A 385 5.39 9.38 11.84
CA GLN A 385 4.49 10.48 11.49
C GLN A 385 3.11 9.93 11.12
N ASP A 386 2.06 10.48 11.73
CA ASP A 386 0.67 10.23 11.36
C ASP A 386 0.34 10.97 10.06
N GLN A 387 -0.16 10.24 9.07
CA GLN A 387 -0.38 10.78 7.72
C GLN A 387 -1.49 11.83 7.65
N LEU A 388 -2.46 11.79 8.57
CA LEU A 388 -3.61 12.71 8.56
C LEU A 388 -3.34 14.00 9.32
N THR A 389 -2.65 13.90 10.45
CA THR A 389 -2.43 15.03 11.38
C THR A 389 -1.02 15.60 11.28
N ASN A 390 -0.10 14.93 10.58
CA ASN A 390 1.33 15.23 10.54
C ASN A 390 2.03 15.21 11.91
N LYS A 391 1.38 14.67 12.95
CA LYS A 391 1.96 14.56 14.29
C LYS A 391 2.88 13.35 14.37
N LYS A 392 3.99 13.47 15.09
CA LYS A 392 4.88 12.34 15.39
C LYS A 392 4.37 11.58 16.61
N LEU A 393 3.95 10.34 16.41
CA LEU A 393 3.52 9.40 17.44
C LEU A 393 4.67 8.46 17.80
N LYS A 394 4.76 8.09 19.08
CA LYS A 394 5.68 7.04 19.52
C LYS A 394 4.99 5.70 19.32
N VAL A 395 5.61 4.81 18.57
CA VAL A 395 5.14 3.44 18.36
C VAL A 395 6.28 2.46 18.60
N LYS A 396 5.96 1.20 18.87
CA LYS A 396 6.96 0.14 19.05
C LYS A 396 6.95 -0.80 17.86
N VAL A 397 8.14 -1.21 17.44
CA VAL A 397 8.35 -2.18 16.36
C VAL A 397 9.49 -3.13 16.76
N ASN A 398 9.61 -4.26 16.07
CA ASN A 398 10.72 -5.19 16.26
C ASN A 398 11.84 -4.85 15.28
N MET A 399 13.02 -4.47 15.77
CA MET A 399 14.07 -3.89 14.94
C MET A 399 15.14 -4.91 14.59
N VAL A 400 15.36 -5.14 13.30
CA VAL A 400 16.52 -5.89 12.78
C VAL A 400 17.79 -5.09 13.09
N ARG A 401 18.71 -5.68 13.86
CA ARG A 401 19.96 -5.01 14.28
C ARG A 401 21.18 -5.54 13.56
N THR A 402 21.22 -6.85 13.34
CA THR A 402 22.39 -7.53 12.77
C THR A 402 21.97 -8.77 12.02
N ALA A 403 22.70 -9.10 10.96
CA ALA A 403 22.63 -10.37 10.26
C ALA A 403 24.07 -10.90 10.11
N SER A 404 24.40 -11.97 10.84
CA SER A 404 25.77 -12.47 11.00
C SER A 404 25.89 -13.95 10.67
N VAL A 405 27.04 -14.35 10.12
CA VAL A 405 27.42 -15.74 9.94
C VAL A 405 27.71 -16.37 11.31
N ILE A 406 27.36 -17.64 11.47
CA ILE A 406 27.70 -18.47 12.62
C ILE A 406 29.01 -19.18 12.26
N ALA A 407 30.12 -18.71 12.83
CA ALA A 407 31.45 -19.01 12.32
C ALA A 407 31.94 -20.42 12.67
N ASP A 408 31.42 -21.03 13.74
CA ASP A 408 31.88 -22.33 14.21
C ASP A 408 30.79 -23.12 14.94
N LYS A 409 31.06 -24.41 15.15
CA LYS A 409 30.16 -25.33 15.86
C LYS A 409 29.88 -24.90 17.29
N ARG A 410 30.79 -24.22 17.98
CA ARG A 410 30.54 -23.77 19.37
C ARG A 410 29.50 -22.67 19.40
N GLN A 411 29.54 -21.75 18.43
CA GLN A 411 28.52 -20.73 18.27
C GLN A 411 27.17 -21.31 17.87
N TRP A 412 27.15 -22.42 17.11
CA TRP A 412 25.92 -23.14 16.81
C TRP A 412 25.34 -23.81 18.05
N GLU A 413 26.17 -24.56 18.80
CA GLU A 413 25.75 -25.25 20.02
C GLU A 413 25.28 -24.28 21.11
N SER A 414 25.84 -23.07 21.19
CA SER A 414 25.38 -22.06 22.14
C SER A 414 23.94 -21.57 21.87
N LEU A 415 23.44 -21.70 20.64
CA LEU A 415 22.06 -21.38 20.30
C LEU A 415 21.05 -22.34 20.94
N LYS A 416 21.44 -23.59 21.23
CA LYS A 416 20.58 -24.57 21.89
C LYS A 416 20.26 -24.21 23.35
N GLY A 417 20.98 -23.24 23.93
CA GLY A 417 20.67 -22.68 25.24
C GLY A 417 19.52 -21.67 25.23
N PHE A 418 19.02 -21.28 24.05
CA PHE A 418 17.88 -20.36 23.92
C PHE A 418 16.56 -21.09 23.74
N GLU A 419 15.47 -20.44 24.15
CA GLU A 419 14.13 -21.00 24.05
C GLU A 419 13.67 -21.05 22.59
N VAL A 420 13.21 -22.22 22.11
CA VAL A 420 12.80 -22.43 20.72
C VAL A 420 11.34 -22.03 20.53
N LEU A 421 11.12 -20.92 19.83
CA LEU A 421 9.78 -20.44 19.52
C LEU A 421 9.20 -21.11 18.26
N TRP A 422 10.02 -21.45 17.27
CA TRP A 422 9.57 -22.10 16.05
C TRP A 422 10.71 -22.88 15.38
N GLY A 423 10.39 -23.94 14.65
CA GLY A 423 11.36 -24.76 13.93
C GLY A 423 12.18 -25.68 14.83
N SER A 424 13.35 -26.11 14.33
CA SER A 424 14.34 -26.90 15.08
C SER A 424 15.78 -26.53 14.68
N LEU A 425 16.74 -26.81 15.56
CA LEU A 425 18.18 -26.66 15.34
C LEU A 425 18.91 -28.02 15.20
N ASP A 426 18.14 -29.11 15.08
CA ASP A 426 18.63 -30.50 15.07
C ASP A 426 19.32 -30.90 13.76
#